data_AF-I9TKV7-F1
#
_entry.id   AF-I9TKV7-F1
#
_cell.length_a   1.000
_cell.length_b   1.000
_cell.length_c   1.000
_cell.angle_alpha   90.00
_cell.angle_beta   90.00
_cell.angle_gamma   90.00
#
_symmetry.space_group_name_H-M   'P 1'
#
loop_
_entity.id
_entity.type
_entity.pdbx_description
1 polymer ?
#
loop_
_entity_poly.entity_id
_entity_poly.type
_entity_poly.pdbx_seq_one_letter_code
_entity_poly.pdbx_strand_id
1 'polypeptide(L)'
;MNYPNLPNSALEITEQPEVKEITNELLKQLQNALKGNHQFSEQVELSLKGIVRILEVLLSLDFFKNANEIDNSLRNSIEWLTSAGESLKLKMKEYESFFSEFNTSMKSNEQEVTNTLNANTENIKSEVKKLENQLIETTTRLLTSYQIFLNNARDNANHQITENKTQAITNINEAKESANNEINTNQTQAITNINEAKTNANNEISTNKTASLEALKQEKQQATSEITEAKNRSLSKH
;
A
#
# COMPACT_ATOMS: atom_id res chain seq x y z
N MET A 1 7.64 18.97 25.21
CA MET A 1 7.65 20.44 25.04
C MET A 1 7.35 21.14 26.36
N ASN A 2 8.19 22.07 26.77
CA ASN A 2 8.05 22.79 28.04
C ASN A 2 8.27 24.29 27.79
N TYR A 3 7.27 25.14 28.05
CA TYR A 3 7.35 26.57 27.75
C TYR A 3 7.45 27.38 29.04
N PRO A 4 8.29 28.44 29.07
CA PRO A 4 8.30 29.35 30.21
C PRO A 4 6.96 30.09 30.32
N ASN A 5 6.58 30.43 31.54
CA ASN A 5 5.38 31.22 31.79
C ASN A 5 5.60 32.67 31.37
N LEU A 6 4.57 33.28 30.80
CA LEU A 6 4.62 34.68 30.42
C LEU A 6 4.80 35.57 31.67
N PRO A 7 5.71 36.56 31.66
CA PRO A 7 5.77 37.56 32.71
C PRO A 7 4.43 38.29 32.84
N ASN A 8 4.05 38.65 34.08
CA ASN A 8 2.90 39.52 34.35
C ASN A 8 3.05 40.82 33.52
N SER A 9 1.99 41.41 32.98
CA SER A 9 2.08 42.65 32.17
C SER A 9 1.99 43.94 32.99
N ALA A 10 1.65 43.88 34.28
CA ALA A 10 1.48 45.06 35.12
C ALA A 10 2.81 45.81 35.34
N LEU A 11 2.76 47.14 35.24
CA LEU A 11 3.80 48.07 35.65
C LEU A 11 3.37 48.71 36.97
N GLU A 12 4.18 48.57 38.01
CA GLU A 12 3.92 49.19 39.32
C GLU A 12 4.36 50.67 39.30
N ILE A 13 3.60 51.51 38.60
CA ILE A 13 3.82 52.95 38.55
C ILE A 13 2.76 53.64 39.41
N THR A 14 3.18 54.52 40.32
CA THR A 14 2.28 55.33 41.15
C THR A 14 1.54 56.38 40.32
N GLU A 15 0.45 56.94 40.83
CA GLU A 15 -0.26 58.02 40.12
C GLU A 15 0.67 59.22 39.85
N GLN A 16 0.56 59.80 38.66
CA GLN A 16 1.37 60.94 38.25
C GLN A 16 1.12 62.13 39.20
N PRO A 17 2.17 62.82 39.69
CA PRO A 17 1.98 63.98 40.56
C PRO A 17 1.27 65.12 39.82
N GLU A 18 0.27 65.73 40.48
CA GLU A 18 -0.46 66.89 39.95
C GLU A 18 0.49 68.11 39.82
N VAL A 19 0.53 68.70 38.62
CA VAL A 19 1.26 69.94 38.38
C VAL A 19 0.31 71.10 38.71
N LYS A 20 0.60 71.88 39.75
CA LYS A 20 -0.20 73.07 40.10
C LYS A 20 -0.05 74.14 39.02
N GLU A 21 -1.15 74.48 38.36
CA GLU A 21 -1.23 75.61 37.44
C GLU A 21 -1.30 76.92 38.25
N ILE A 22 -0.22 77.69 38.27
CA ILE A 22 -0.14 78.93 39.06
C ILE A 22 -0.64 80.09 38.19
N THR A 23 -1.93 80.42 38.29
CA THR A 23 -2.50 81.63 37.66
C THR A 23 -2.35 82.84 38.61
N ASN A 24 -1.76 83.95 38.15
CA ASN A 24 -1.48 85.13 38.99
C ASN A 24 -2.70 86.06 39.12
N GLU A 25 -3.41 85.97 40.25
CA GLU A 25 -4.60 86.79 40.55
C GLU A 25 -4.30 88.29 40.78
N LEU A 26 -3.08 88.66 41.17
CA LEU A 26 -2.68 90.05 41.41
C LEU A 26 -2.60 90.85 40.09
N LEU A 27 -2.11 90.21 39.02
CA LEU A 27 -2.04 90.77 37.66
C LEU A 27 -3.42 91.13 37.12
N LYS A 28 -4.41 90.28 37.41
CA LYS A 28 -5.81 90.46 37.01
C LYS A 28 -6.46 91.63 37.74
N GLN A 29 -6.15 91.80 39.03
CA GLN A 29 -6.64 92.94 39.82
C GLN A 29 -6.00 94.27 39.39
N LEU A 30 -4.71 94.27 39.07
CA LEU A 30 -4.00 95.47 38.60
C LEU A 30 -4.48 95.95 37.22
N GLN A 31 -4.69 95.02 36.29
CA GLN A 31 -5.18 95.32 34.94
C GLN A 31 -6.58 95.97 34.97
N ASN A 32 -7.40 95.63 35.96
CA ASN A 32 -8.70 96.25 36.17
C ASN A 32 -8.60 97.67 36.75
N ALA A 33 -7.64 97.93 37.65
CA ALA A 33 -7.44 99.24 38.27
C ALA A 33 -6.89 100.29 37.29
N LEU A 34 -6.17 99.87 36.24
CA LEU A 34 -5.53 100.75 35.24
C LEU A 34 -6.49 101.30 34.16
N LYS A 35 -7.78 100.98 34.21
CA LYS A 35 -8.76 101.32 33.14
C LYS A 35 -9.49 102.68 33.27
N GLY A 36 -9.16 103.58 34.22
CA GLY A 36 -9.97 104.78 34.50
C GLY A 36 -9.27 106.15 34.69
N ASN A 37 -9.42 107.03 33.67
CA ASN A 37 -9.53 108.52 33.59
C ASN A 37 -8.39 109.53 33.97
N HIS A 38 -8.37 110.67 33.25
CA HIS A 38 -7.21 111.23 32.51
C HIS A 38 -6.55 112.59 32.93
N GLN A 39 -6.52 113.04 34.19
CA GLN A 39 -5.73 114.26 34.55
C GLN A 39 -5.10 114.29 35.95
N PHE A 40 -5.67 113.53 36.89
CA PHE A 40 -4.91 112.78 37.90
C PHE A 40 -3.94 111.81 37.20
N SER A 41 -4.32 111.33 36.02
CA SER A 41 -3.70 110.28 35.22
C SER A 41 -2.28 110.48 34.73
N GLU A 42 -1.70 111.68 34.72
CA GLU A 42 -0.30 111.85 34.25
C GLU A 42 0.68 111.68 35.43
N GLN A 43 0.35 112.32 36.57
CA GLN A 43 1.03 112.06 37.85
C GLN A 43 0.70 110.67 38.38
N VAL A 44 -0.52 110.21 38.18
CA VAL A 44 -0.92 108.84 38.45
C VAL A 44 -0.45 107.91 37.37
N GLU A 45 -0.17 108.32 36.14
CA GLU A 45 0.60 107.48 35.21
C GLU A 45 2.00 107.29 35.73
N LEU A 46 2.69 108.35 36.16
CA LEU A 46 4.07 108.23 36.64
C LEU A 46 4.13 107.45 37.96
N SER A 47 3.21 107.70 38.89
CA SER A 47 3.07 106.93 40.12
C SER A 47 2.58 105.50 39.85
N LEU A 48 1.66 105.27 38.91
CA LEU A 48 1.22 103.94 38.49
C LEU A 48 2.29 103.24 37.67
N LYS A 49 3.15 103.93 36.94
CA LYS A 49 4.27 103.37 36.17
C LYS A 49 5.41 103.02 37.10
N GLY A 50 5.62 103.82 38.16
CA GLY A 50 6.44 103.47 39.31
C GLY A 50 5.89 102.28 40.09
N ILE A 51 4.58 102.27 40.40
CA ILE A 51 3.88 101.15 41.04
C ILE A 51 3.87 99.93 40.12
N VAL A 52 3.71 100.07 38.81
CA VAL A 52 3.77 98.99 37.81
C VAL A 52 5.20 98.47 37.72
N ARG A 53 6.23 99.32 37.80
CA ARG A 53 7.62 98.85 37.87
C ARG A 53 7.91 98.12 39.18
N ILE A 54 7.41 98.63 40.31
CA ILE A 54 7.49 97.99 41.63
C ILE A 54 6.67 96.69 41.64
N LEU A 55 5.53 96.64 40.97
CA LEU A 55 4.69 95.46 40.81
C LEU A 55 5.28 94.48 39.82
N GLU A 56 5.95 94.90 38.75
CA GLU A 56 6.75 94.06 37.85
C GLU A 56 7.92 93.43 38.62
N VAL A 57 8.57 94.19 39.51
CA VAL A 57 9.61 93.68 40.43
C VAL A 57 8.99 92.77 41.50
N LEU A 58 7.81 93.08 42.05
CA LEU A 58 7.08 92.22 42.99
C LEU A 58 6.48 90.98 42.33
N LEU A 59 6.13 91.02 41.04
CA LEU A 59 5.71 89.91 40.19
C LEU A 59 6.90 89.01 39.89
N SER A 60 8.06 89.61 39.66
CA SER A 60 9.34 88.90 39.62
C SER A 60 9.65 88.26 40.98
N LEU A 61 9.26 88.88 42.11
CA LEU A 61 9.34 88.29 43.45
C LEU A 61 8.25 87.25 43.74
N ASP A 62 7.05 87.35 43.18
CA ASP A 62 5.99 86.33 43.25
C ASP A 62 6.35 85.09 42.44
N PHE A 63 7.07 85.27 41.32
CA PHE A 63 7.76 84.19 40.63
C PHE A 63 8.75 83.48 41.59
N PHE A 64 9.49 84.23 42.40
CA PHE A 64 10.34 83.65 43.46
C PHE A 64 9.55 83.10 44.67
N LYS A 65 8.34 83.59 44.98
CA LYS A 65 7.49 83.01 46.06
C LYS A 65 6.99 81.62 45.70
N ASN A 66 6.61 81.44 44.44
CA ASN A 66 6.15 80.14 43.95
C ASN A 66 7.31 79.27 43.45
N ALA A 67 8.54 79.79 43.36
CA ALA A 67 9.70 79.02 42.93
C ALA A 67 9.93 77.78 43.82
N ASN A 68 9.62 77.85 45.12
CA ASN A 68 9.72 76.70 46.02
C ASN A 68 8.62 75.64 45.75
N GLU A 69 7.41 76.06 45.36
CA GLU A 69 6.35 75.13 44.96
C GLU A 69 6.62 74.49 43.60
N ILE A 70 7.17 75.27 42.66
CA ILE A 70 7.62 74.79 41.35
C ILE A 70 8.80 73.82 41.52
N ASP A 71 9.79 74.15 42.36
CA ASP A 71 10.94 73.27 42.64
C ASP A 71 10.49 71.95 43.29
N ASN A 72 9.57 72.00 44.26
CA ASN A 72 8.99 70.81 44.87
C ASN A 72 8.17 69.97 43.86
N SER A 73 7.36 70.58 43.00
CA SER A 73 6.59 69.87 41.97
C SER A 73 7.50 69.23 40.92
N LEU A 74 8.58 69.92 40.52
CA LEU A 74 9.58 69.39 39.60
C LEU A 74 10.39 68.26 40.23
N ARG A 75 10.82 68.39 41.50
CA ARG A 75 11.47 67.29 42.25
C ARG A 75 10.56 66.07 42.32
N ASN A 76 9.30 66.24 42.71
CA ASN A 76 8.33 65.14 42.78
C ASN A 76 8.12 64.48 41.40
N SER A 77 8.07 65.28 40.33
CA SER A 77 7.94 64.76 38.96
C SER A 77 9.19 64.02 38.49
N ILE A 78 10.39 64.51 38.82
CA ILE A 78 11.67 63.85 38.52
C ILE A 78 11.77 62.53 39.29
N GLU A 79 11.41 62.52 40.57
CA GLU A 79 11.39 61.31 41.39
C GLU A 79 10.40 60.28 40.83
N TRP A 80 9.16 60.69 40.50
CA TRP A 80 8.17 59.81 39.87
C TRP A 80 8.66 59.25 38.52
N LEU A 81 9.21 60.09 37.64
CA LEU A 81 9.77 59.66 36.36
C LEU A 81 10.94 58.68 36.54
N THR A 82 11.76 58.90 37.57
CA THR A 82 12.87 58.00 37.91
C THR A 82 12.33 56.65 38.35
N SER A 83 11.37 56.60 39.28
CA SER A 83 10.74 55.35 39.74
C SER A 83 9.98 54.62 38.63
N ALA A 84 9.26 55.34 37.75
CA ALA A 84 8.58 54.78 36.60
C ALA A 84 9.58 54.20 35.58
N GLY A 85 10.67 54.92 35.33
CA GLY A 85 11.77 54.47 34.47
C GLY A 85 12.49 53.23 35.01
N GLU A 86 12.72 53.16 36.32
CA GLU A 86 13.29 51.97 36.98
C GLU A 86 12.35 50.77 36.92
N SER A 87 11.06 50.97 37.18
CA SER A 87 10.04 49.93 37.08
C SER A 87 9.93 49.38 35.66
N LEU A 88 9.94 50.25 34.65
CA LEU A 88 9.98 49.85 33.25
C LEU A 88 11.27 49.08 32.93
N LYS A 89 12.43 49.54 33.40
CA LYS A 89 13.72 48.87 33.18
C LYS A 89 13.75 47.47 33.79
N LEU A 90 13.23 47.30 35.01
CA LEU A 90 13.07 45.99 35.62
C LEU A 90 12.16 45.11 34.78
N LYS A 91 11.05 45.66 34.29
CA LYS A 91 10.12 44.93 33.43
C LYS A 91 10.73 44.48 32.11
N MET A 92 11.51 45.35 31.48
CA MET A 92 12.25 45.02 30.26
C MET A 92 13.20 43.84 30.50
N LYS A 93 13.90 43.81 31.64
CA LYS A 93 14.77 42.68 32.00
C LYS A 93 14.02 41.37 32.20
N GLU A 94 12.82 41.40 32.79
CA GLU A 94 11.97 40.20 32.93
C GLU A 94 11.57 39.64 31.56
N TYR A 95 11.15 40.51 30.63
CA TYR A 95 10.81 40.10 29.27
C TYR A 95 12.04 39.61 28.48
N GLU A 96 13.20 40.26 28.63
CA GLU A 96 14.46 39.79 28.05
C GLU A 96 14.81 38.37 28.55
N SER A 97 14.69 38.11 29.85
CA SER A 97 14.90 36.78 30.42
C SER A 97 13.89 35.77 29.86
N PHE A 98 12.61 36.11 29.82
CA PHE A 98 11.57 35.28 29.25
C PHE A 98 11.85 34.91 27.78
N PHE A 99 12.18 35.89 26.93
CA PHE A 99 12.45 35.62 25.51
C PHE A 99 13.69 34.76 25.32
N SER A 100 14.71 34.90 26.18
CA SER A 100 15.90 34.04 26.17
C SER A 100 15.54 32.58 26.50
N GLU A 101 14.77 32.36 27.57
CA GLU A 101 14.29 31.03 27.98
C GLU A 101 13.35 30.43 26.92
N PHE A 102 12.44 31.24 26.38
CA PHE A 102 11.50 30.82 25.34
C PHE A 102 12.25 30.39 24.08
N ASN A 103 13.22 31.17 23.61
CA ASN A 103 14.02 30.82 22.44
C ASN A 103 14.85 29.54 22.67
N THR A 104 15.37 29.35 23.89
CA THR A 104 16.07 28.12 24.28
C THR A 104 15.12 26.92 24.25
N SER A 105 13.92 27.06 24.82
CA SER A 105 12.88 26.04 24.77
C SER A 105 12.46 25.71 23.33
N MET A 106 12.25 26.72 22.49
CA MET A 106 11.89 26.53 21.08
C MET A 106 12.93 25.73 20.32
N LYS A 107 14.23 26.05 20.47
CA LYS A 107 15.32 25.29 19.86
C LYS A 107 15.38 23.84 20.35
N SER A 108 15.16 23.62 21.65
CA SER A 108 15.10 22.27 22.22
C SER A 108 13.92 21.48 21.66
N ASN A 109 12.74 22.10 21.58
CA ASN A 109 11.53 21.47 21.03
C ASN A 109 11.71 21.14 19.54
N GLU A 110 12.30 22.05 18.76
CA GLU A 110 12.60 21.82 17.34
C GLU A 110 13.55 20.63 17.16
N GLN A 111 14.59 20.54 17.98
CA GLN A 111 15.52 19.42 17.96
C GLN A 111 14.85 18.10 18.38
N GLU A 112 14.02 18.12 19.43
CA GLU A 112 13.26 16.96 19.89
C GLU A 112 12.34 16.43 18.78
N VAL A 113 11.54 17.31 18.18
CA VAL A 113 10.64 16.98 17.06
C VAL A 113 11.42 16.44 15.88
N THR A 114 12.53 17.07 15.51
CA THR A 114 13.39 16.62 14.41
C THR A 114 13.96 15.23 14.68
N ASN A 115 14.45 14.98 15.89
CA ASN A 115 14.99 13.69 16.29
C ASN A 115 13.92 12.60 16.26
N THR A 116 12.73 12.86 16.82
CA THR A 116 11.61 11.93 16.79
C THR A 116 11.17 11.64 15.36
N LEU A 117 11.08 12.64 14.50
CA LEU A 117 10.69 12.46 13.10
C LEU A 117 11.73 11.65 12.32
N ASN A 118 13.03 11.91 12.53
CA ASN A 118 14.11 11.14 11.91
C ASN A 118 14.11 9.68 12.39
N ALA A 119 13.94 9.45 13.70
CA ALA A 119 13.83 8.10 14.26
C ALA A 119 12.62 7.34 13.68
N ASN A 120 11.47 8.01 13.59
CA ASN A 120 10.27 7.43 12.97
C ASN A 120 10.48 7.12 11.48
N THR A 121 11.19 7.98 10.76
CA THR A 121 11.52 7.77 9.33
C THR A 121 12.37 6.52 9.14
N GLU A 122 13.44 6.34 9.93
CA GLU A 122 14.28 5.14 9.85
C GLU A 122 13.54 3.88 10.33
N ASN A 123 12.70 3.98 11.36
CA ASN A 123 11.86 2.87 11.82
C ASN A 123 10.90 2.40 10.72
N ILE A 124 10.16 3.32 10.09
CA ILE A 124 9.23 3.00 8.99
C ILE A 124 9.98 2.35 7.82
N LYS A 125 11.13 2.90 7.43
CA LYS A 125 11.98 2.34 6.38
C LYS A 125 12.44 0.92 6.70
N SER A 126 12.79 0.64 7.95
CA SER A 126 13.20 -0.70 8.39
C SER A 126 12.05 -1.71 8.36
N GLU A 127 10.85 -1.32 8.79
CA GLU A 127 9.66 -2.20 8.78
C GLU A 127 9.16 -2.44 7.36
N VAL A 128 9.20 -1.44 6.46
CA VAL A 128 8.91 -1.65 5.03
C VAL A 128 9.87 -2.68 4.43
N LYS A 129 11.18 -2.55 4.66
CA LYS A 129 12.17 -3.51 4.17
C LYS A 129 11.93 -4.93 4.72
N LYS A 130 11.52 -5.04 5.98
CA LYS A 130 11.17 -6.32 6.60
C LYS A 130 9.94 -6.95 5.95
N LEU A 131 8.89 -6.17 5.69
CA LEU A 131 7.70 -6.62 4.99
C LEU A 131 8.01 -7.05 3.54
N GLU A 132 8.85 -6.30 2.83
CA GLU A 132 9.33 -6.67 1.49
C GLU A 132 10.03 -8.04 1.50
N ASN A 133 10.94 -8.27 2.46
CA ASN A 133 11.63 -9.55 2.60
C ASN A 133 10.66 -10.71 2.90
N GLN A 134 9.69 -10.50 3.79
CA GLN A 134 8.66 -11.50 4.12
C GLN A 134 7.78 -11.85 2.92
N LEU A 135 7.41 -10.85 2.10
CA LEU A 135 6.63 -11.03 0.89
C LEU A 135 7.41 -11.84 -0.15
N ILE A 136 8.70 -11.53 -0.32
CA ILE A 136 9.61 -12.29 -1.20
C ILE A 136 9.70 -13.75 -0.73
N GLU A 137 9.96 -13.99 0.55
CA GLU A 137 10.06 -15.35 1.10
C GLU A 137 8.76 -16.14 0.88
N THR A 138 7.61 -15.53 1.19
CA THR A 138 6.29 -16.16 1.02
C THR A 138 6.03 -16.51 -0.44
N THR A 139 6.34 -15.59 -1.35
CA THR A 139 6.14 -15.80 -2.80
C THR A 139 7.07 -16.89 -3.32
N THR A 140 8.34 -16.91 -2.89
CA THR A 140 9.30 -17.96 -3.26
C THR A 140 8.85 -19.33 -2.75
N ARG A 141 8.42 -19.43 -1.48
CA ARG A 141 7.91 -20.69 -0.91
C ARG A 141 6.67 -21.18 -1.66
N LEU A 142 5.72 -20.29 -1.96
CA LEU A 142 4.54 -20.62 -2.74
C LEU A 142 4.90 -21.13 -4.15
N LEU A 143 5.81 -20.45 -4.84
CA LEU A 143 6.28 -20.84 -6.17
C LEU A 143 6.96 -22.21 -6.14
N THR A 144 7.84 -22.47 -5.17
CA THR A 144 8.49 -23.77 -5.00
C THR A 144 7.46 -24.87 -4.70
N SER A 145 6.50 -24.61 -3.80
CA SER A 145 5.43 -25.57 -3.51
C SER A 145 4.59 -25.89 -4.73
N TYR A 146 4.23 -24.88 -5.53
CA TYR A 146 3.45 -25.07 -6.76
C TYR A 146 4.25 -25.86 -7.82
N GLN A 147 5.54 -25.58 -7.98
CA GLN A 147 6.41 -26.33 -8.87
C GLN A 147 6.52 -27.81 -8.48
N ILE A 148 6.67 -28.11 -7.18
CA ILE A 148 6.70 -29.48 -6.66
C ILE A 148 5.37 -30.19 -6.93
N PHE A 149 4.25 -29.50 -6.65
CA PHE A 149 2.91 -30.05 -6.90
C PHE A 149 2.71 -30.43 -8.36
N LEU A 150 3.05 -29.53 -9.30
CA LEU A 150 2.93 -29.79 -10.73
C LEU A 150 3.84 -30.92 -11.21
N ASN A 151 5.08 -30.99 -10.71
CA ASN A 151 5.99 -32.08 -11.04
C ASN A 151 5.44 -33.43 -10.55
N ASN A 152 4.95 -33.50 -9.32
CA ASN A 152 4.34 -34.71 -8.77
C ASN A 152 3.10 -35.15 -9.56
N ALA A 153 2.24 -34.20 -9.95
CA ALA A 153 1.05 -34.49 -10.76
C ALA A 153 1.42 -35.04 -12.15
N ARG A 154 2.43 -34.43 -12.81
CA ARG A 154 2.95 -34.89 -14.09
C ARG A 154 3.54 -36.30 -13.98
N ASP A 155 4.36 -36.55 -12.97
CA ASP A 155 5.04 -37.83 -12.80
C ASP A 155 4.03 -38.95 -12.46
N ASN A 156 3.00 -38.65 -11.67
CA ASN A 156 1.88 -39.56 -11.42
C ASN A 156 1.10 -39.88 -12.72
N ALA A 157 0.75 -38.86 -13.51
CA ALA A 157 0.07 -39.06 -14.78
C ALA A 157 0.90 -39.93 -15.75
N ASN A 158 2.21 -39.69 -15.83
CA ASN A 158 3.12 -40.51 -16.64
C ASN A 158 3.20 -41.97 -16.16
N HIS A 159 3.18 -42.19 -14.85
CA HIS A 159 3.14 -43.54 -14.28
C HIS A 159 1.86 -44.28 -14.68
N GLN A 160 0.69 -43.66 -14.50
CA GLN A 160 -0.60 -44.24 -14.89
C GLN A 160 -0.68 -44.51 -16.40
N ILE A 161 -0.17 -43.60 -17.24
CA ILE A 161 -0.13 -43.79 -18.70
C ILE A 161 0.75 -44.99 -19.05
N THR A 162 1.91 -45.13 -18.40
CA THR A 162 2.85 -46.24 -18.66
C THR A 162 2.26 -47.58 -18.24
N GLU A 163 1.61 -47.63 -17.07
CA GLU A 163 0.91 -48.81 -16.56
C GLU A 163 -0.22 -49.22 -17.50
N ASN A 164 -1.12 -48.30 -17.85
CA ASN A 164 -2.25 -48.55 -18.76
C ASN A 164 -1.78 -48.99 -20.14
N LYS A 165 -0.71 -48.36 -20.67
CA LYS A 165 -0.12 -48.76 -21.96
C LYS A 165 0.42 -50.18 -21.90
N THR A 166 1.10 -50.54 -20.81
CA THR A 166 1.63 -51.89 -20.61
C THR A 166 0.50 -52.92 -20.54
N GLN A 167 -0.53 -52.65 -19.74
CA GLN A 167 -1.70 -53.52 -19.64
C GLN A 167 -2.43 -53.68 -20.98
N ALA A 168 -2.61 -52.59 -21.74
CA ALA A 168 -3.24 -52.64 -23.05
C ALA A 168 -2.43 -53.50 -24.05
N ILE A 169 -1.09 -53.38 -24.05
CA ILE A 169 -0.22 -54.22 -24.88
C ILE A 169 -0.33 -55.69 -24.48
N THR A 170 -0.33 -56.00 -23.18
CA THR A 170 -0.51 -57.37 -22.68
C THR A 170 -1.85 -57.95 -23.14
N ASN A 171 -2.95 -57.23 -22.96
CA ASN A 171 -4.29 -57.67 -23.37
C ASN A 171 -4.37 -57.92 -24.89
N ILE A 172 -3.74 -57.06 -25.71
CA ILE A 172 -3.69 -57.23 -27.17
C ILE A 172 -2.90 -58.50 -27.55
N ASN A 173 -1.78 -58.76 -26.86
CA ASN A 173 -0.98 -59.96 -27.12
C ASN A 173 -1.73 -61.24 -26.73
N GLU A 174 -2.41 -61.25 -25.58
CA GLU A 174 -3.25 -62.38 -25.14
C GLU A 174 -4.40 -62.64 -26.13
N ALA A 175 -5.11 -61.59 -26.56
CA ALA A 175 -6.17 -61.70 -27.55
C ALA A 175 -5.65 -62.23 -28.91
N LYS A 176 -4.48 -61.76 -29.34
CA LYS A 176 -3.82 -62.22 -30.56
C LYS A 176 -3.44 -63.70 -30.48
N GLU A 177 -2.88 -64.14 -29.35
CA GLU A 177 -2.51 -65.54 -29.13
C GLU A 177 -3.75 -66.44 -29.13
N SER A 178 -4.81 -66.03 -28.43
CA SER A 178 -6.09 -66.74 -28.41
C SER A 178 -6.69 -66.89 -29.81
N ALA A 179 -6.75 -65.80 -30.59
CA ALA A 179 -7.23 -65.83 -31.97
C ALA A 179 -6.36 -66.74 -32.87
N ASN A 180 -5.03 -66.73 -32.68
CA ASN A 180 -4.12 -67.58 -33.45
C ASN A 180 -4.31 -69.07 -33.12
N ASN A 181 -4.56 -69.40 -31.85
CA ASN A 181 -4.88 -70.75 -31.41
C ASN A 181 -6.21 -71.25 -32.00
N GLU A 182 -7.23 -70.39 -32.04
CA GLU A 182 -8.52 -70.71 -32.66
C GLU A 182 -8.38 -70.93 -34.17
N ILE A 183 -7.63 -70.06 -34.87
CA ILE A 183 -7.32 -70.20 -36.30
C ILE A 183 -6.61 -71.53 -36.56
N ASN A 184 -5.56 -71.87 -35.81
CA ASN A 184 -4.82 -73.13 -35.99
C ASN A 184 -5.70 -74.37 -35.75
N THR A 185 -6.58 -74.30 -34.75
CA THR A 185 -7.54 -75.37 -34.44
C THR A 185 -8.52 -75.55 -35.61
N ASN A 186 -9.11 -74.46 -36.09
CA ASN A 186 -10.05 -74.48 -37.21
C ASN A 186 -9.39 -74.93 -38.52
N GLN A 187 -8.14 -74.51 -38.80
CA GLN A 187 -7.36 -74.98 -39.93
C GLN A 187 -7.11 -76.48 -39.87
N THR A 188 -6.71 -76.99 -38.70
CA THR A 188 -6.50 -78.43 -38.48
C THR A 188 -7.79 -79.21 -38.71
N GLN A 189 -8.91 -78.75 -38.14
CA GLN A 189 -10.21 -79.40 -38.33
C GLN A 189 -10.66 -79.38 -39.80
N ALA A 190 -10.48 -78.27 -40.50
CA ALA A 190 -10.81 -78.15 -41.92
C ALA A 190 -9.99 -79.12 -42.78
N ILE A 191 -8.67 -79.23 -42.52
CA ILE A 191 -7.79 -80.17 -43.21
C ILE A 191 -8.22 -81.62 -42.96
N THR A 192 -8.55 -81.98 -41.72
CA THR A 192 -9.06 -83.32 -41.37
C THR A 192 -10.35 -83.63 -42.13
N ASN A 193 -11.32 -82.71 -42.10
CA ASN A 193 -12.60 -82.88 -42.82
C ASN A 193 -12.39 -83.06 -44.34
N ILE A 194 -11.48 -82.30 -44.95
CA ILE A 194 -11.14 -82.43 -46.38
C ILE A 194 -10.50 -83.80 -46.67
N ASN A 195 -9.60 -84.28 -45.82
CA ASN A 195 -8.96 -85.59 -45.98
C ASN A 195 -9.94 -86.76 -45.83
N GLU A 196 -10.88 -86.67 -44.88
CA GLU A 196 -11.96 -87.65 -44.71
C GLU A 196 -12.87 -87.67 -45.95
N ALA A 197 -13.33 -86.50 -46.41
CA ALA A 197 -14.15 -86.37 -47.61
C ALA A 197 -13.44 -86.93 -48.86
N LYS A 198 -12.14 -86.65 -49.02
CA LYS A 198 -11.31 -87.19 -50.11
C LYS A 198 -11.19 -88.71 -50.04
N THR A 199 -11.02 -89.27 -48.85
CA THR A 199 -10.92 -90.72 -48.64
C THR A 199 -12.25 -91.40 -48.97
N ASN A 200 -13.37 -90.84 -48.51
CA ASN A 200 -14.71 -91.33 -48.83
C ASN A 200 -14.97 -91.32 -50.33
N ALA A 201 -14.68 -90.21 -51.01
CA ALA A 201 -14.81 -90.11 -52.47
C ALA A 201 -13.93 -91.13 -53.21
N ASN A 202 -12.68 -91.35 -52.77
CA ASN A 202 -11.80 -92.37 -53.35
C ASN A 202 -12.34 -93.80 -53.17
N ASN A 203 -12.93 -94.10 -52.01
CA ASN A 203 -13.54 -95.40 -51.73
C ASN A 203 -14.79 -95.63 -52.60
N GLU A 204 -15.64 -94.61 -52.77
CA GLU A 204 -16.81 -94.65 -53.65
C GLU A 204 -16.39 -94.84 -55.12
N ILE A 205 -15.40 -94.08 -55.59
CA ILE A 205 -14.84 -94.23 -56.96
C ILE A 205 -14.30 -95.65 -57.17
N SER A 206 -13.55 -96.19 -56.20
CA SER A 206 -12.97 -97.54 -56.30
C SER A 206 -14.04 -98.64 -56.32
N THR A 207 -15.07 -98.50 -55.48
CA THR A 207 -16.24 -99.39 -55.44
C THR A 207 -16.99 -99.35 -56.77
N ASN A 208 -17.33 -98.16 -57.27
CA ASN A 208 -18.04 -97.97 -58.54
C ASN A 208 -17.24 -98.48 -59.73
N LYS A 209 -15.92 -98.26 -59.74
CA LYS A 209 -15.02 -98.82 -60.77
C LYS A 209 -15.04 -100.34 -60.75
N THR A 210 -14.95 -100.96 -59.57
CA THR A 210 -14.98 -102.42 -59.41
C THR A 210 -16.33 -103.00 -59.87
N ALA A 211 -17.43 -102.41 -59.42
CA ALA A 211 -18.78 -102.82 -59.83
C ALA A 211 -18.97 -102.71 -61.35
N SER A 212 -18.51 -101.61 -61.97
CA SER A 212 -18.58 -101.41 -63.42
C SER A 212 -17.74 -102.43 -64.19
N LEU A 213 -16.54 -102.78 -63.70
CA LEU A 213 -15.68 -103.79 -64.31
C LEU A 213 -16.30 -105.19 -64.24
N GLU A 214 -16.89 -105.58 -63.10
CA GLU A 214 -17.59 -106.86 -62.97
C GLU A 214 -18.85 -106.92 -63.85
N ALA A 215 -19.62 -105.82 -63.95
CA ALA A 215 -20.76 -105.73 -64.87
C ALA A 215 -20.33 -105.95 -66.33
N LEU A 216 -19.27 -105.26 -66.79
CA LEU A 216 -18.72 -105.45 -68.14
C LEU A 216 -18.24 -106.89 -68.40
N LYS A 217 -17.66 -107.53 -67.38
CA LYS A 217 -17.21 -108.93 -67.48
C LYS A 217 -18.39 -109.89 -67.60
N GLN A 218 -19.45 -109.68 -66.85
CA GLN A 218 -20.70 -110.46 -66.95
C GLN A 218 -21.34 -110.27 -68.33
N GLU A 219 -21.47 -109.02 -68.80
CA GLU A 219 -22.01 -108.70 -70.13
C GLU A 219 -21.20 -109.36 -71.26
N LYS A 220 -19.88 -109.33 -71.15
CA LYS A 220 -18.98 -110.00 -72.10
C LYS A 220 -19.18 -111.52 -72.11
N GLN A 221 -19.34 -112.14 -70.94
CA GLN A 221 -19.62 -113.58 -70.84
C GLN A 221 -20.98 -113.91 -71.48
N GLN A 222 -22.01 -113.11 -71.21
CA GLN A 222 -23.33 -113.25 -71.80
C GLN A 222 -23.28 -113.16 -73.34
N ALA A 223 -22.64 -112.11 -73.88
CA ALA A 223 -22.47 -111.94 -75.32
C ALA A 223 -21.68 -113.10 -75.96
N THR A 224 -20.67 -113.64 -75.27
CA THR A 224 -19.90 -114.79 -75.76
C THR A 224 -20.78 -116.05 -75.85
N SER A 225 -21.63 -116.28 -74.84
CA SER A 225 -22.60 -117.38 -74.84
C SER A 225 -23.62 -117.23 -75.97
N GLU A 226 -24.18 -116.04 -76.16
CA GLU A 226 -25.14 -115.74 -77.23
C GLU A 226 -24.53 -115.94 -78.63
N ILE A 227 -23.30 -115.49 -78.85
CA ILE A 227 -22.56 -115.71 -80.11
C ILE A 227 -22.33 -117.22 -80.33
N THR A 228 -21.98 -117.96 -79.28
CA THR A 228 -21.75 -119.41 -79.36
C THR A 228 -23.04 -120.15 -79.69
N GLU A 229 -24.15 -119.79 -79.06
CA GLU A 229 -25.48 -120.33 -79.37
C GLU A 229 -25.89 -120.02 -80.81
N ALA A 230 -25.74 -118.77 -81.26
CA ALA A 230 -26.05 -118.37 -82.63
C ALA A 230 -25.23 -119.17 -83.65
N LYS A 231 -23.93 -119.37 -83.38
CA LYS A 231 -23.04 -120.21 -84.18
C LYS A 231 -23.54 -121.66 -84.22
N ASN A 232 -23.88 -122.27 -83.09
CA ASN A 232 -24.40 -123.63 -83.03
C ASN A 232 -25.72 -123.79 -83.80
N ARG A 233 -26.65 -122.82 -83.69
CA ARG A 233 -27.91 -122.79 -84.45
C ARG A 233 -27.68 -122.63 -85.96
N SER A 234 -26.61 -121.96 -86.39
CA SER A 234 -26.26 -121.85 -87.82
C SER A 234 -25.71 -123.17 -88.38
N LEU A 235 -24.93 -123.89 -87.57
CA LEU A 235 -24.34 -125.19 -87.94
C LEU A 235 -25.38 -126.33 -87.97
N SER A 236 -26.45 -126.26 -87.19
CA SER A 236 -27.52 -127.28 -87.18
C SER A 236 -28.55 -127.13 -88.31
N LYS A 237 -28.42 -126.10 -89.17
CA LYS A 237 -29.32 -125.82 -90.30
C LYS A 237 -28.74 -126.24 -91.66
N HIS A 238 -27.56 -126.87 -91.66
CA HIS A 238 -26.91 -127.50 -92.81
C HIS A 238 -26.73 -128.99 -92.52
#